data_AF-A0AAU6AFH5-F1
#
_entry.id   AF-A0AAU6AFH5-F1
#
_cell.length_a   1.000
_cell.length_b   1.000
_cell.length_c   1.000
_cell.angle_alpha   90.00
_cell.angle_beta   90.00
_cell.angle_gamma   90.00
#
_symmetry.space_group_name_H-M   'P 1'
#
loop_
_entity.id
_entity.type
_entity.pdbx_description
1 polymer ?
#
loop_
_entity_poly.entity_id
_entity_poly.type
_entity_poly.pdbx_seq_one_letter_code
_entity_poly.pdbx_strand_id
1 'polypeptide(L)'
;MDAVEWAELAALPQLAHLQITDVDFTKAPTMASITHLGLATSRSDIRFDLVADRFPNLGQLRITALSDVACDLTPIRSLADMRLFFYNADRIHASGLEKFNPEQITLSPRPRPTQPHAMPQDAS
;
A
#
# COMPACT_ATOMS: atom_id res chain seq x y z
N MET A 1 15.50 6.48 6.12
CA MET A 1 15.66 5.82 7.42
C MET A 1 16.87 4.91 7.36
N ASP A 2 17.81 5.05 8.27
CA ASP A 2 19.01 4.22 8.34
C ASP A 2 18.85 3.01 9.28
N ALA A 3 19.94 2.24 9.48
CA ALA A 3 19.90 1.03 10.29
C ALA A 3 19.70 1.30 11.79
N VAL A 4 20.14 2.47 12.29
CA VAL A 4 20.00 2.84 13.70
C VAL A 4 18.54 3.19 13.98
N GLU A 5 17.94 4.05 13.15
CA GLU A 5 16.53 4.43 13.27
C GLU A 5 15.61 3.18 13.19
N TRP A 6 15.91 2.24 12.29
CA TRP A 6 15.20 0.97 12.22
C TRP A 6 15.33 0.11 13.49
N ALA A 7 16.52 0.06 14.09
CA ALA A 7 16.77 -0.70 15.30
C ALA A 7 16.05 -0.10 16.51
N GLU A 8 15.99 1.23 16.61
CA GLU A 8 15.25 1.94 17.64
C GLU A 8 13.74 1.63 17.56
N LEU A 9 13.16 1.63 16.37
CA LEU A 9 11.76 1.24 16.17
C LEU A 9 11.51 -0.22 16.51
N ALA A 10 12.44 -1.12 16.16
CA ALA A 10 12.35 -2.54 16.47
C ALA A 10 12.44 -2.85 17.98
N ALA A 11 13.07 -1.95 18.76
CA ALA A 11 13.13 -2.05 20.20
C ALA A 11 11.81 -1.70 20.90
N LEU A 12 10.76 -1.32 20.16
CA LEU A 12 9.43 -0.99 20.68
C LEU A 12 8.46 -2.17 20.50
N PRO A 13 8.40 -3.14 21.44
CA PRO A 13 7.65 -4.39 21.26
C PRO A 13 6.13 -4.22 21.14
N GLN A 14 5.60 -3.07 21.58
CA GLN A 14 4.18 -2.73 21.51
C GLN A 14 3.84 -1.86 20.30
N LEU A 15 4.83 -1.51 19.47
CA LEU A 15 4.58 -0.72 18.25
C LEU A 15 3.85 -1.60 17.24
N ALA A 16 2.55 -1.35 17.10
CA ALA A 16 1.67 -2.05 16.16
C ALA A 16 1.40 -1.24 14.88
N HIS A 17 1.54 0.09 14.96
CA HIS A 17 1.24 1.02 13.89
C HIS A 17 2.49 1.80 13.51
N LEU A 18 2.92 1.70 12.26
CA LEU A 18 4.07 2.42 11.73
C LEU A 18 3.62 3.30 10.56
N GLN A 19 4.03 4.58 10.56
CA GLN A 19 3.82 5.52 9.47
C GLN A 19 5.18 6.04 9.03
N ILE A 20 5.51 5.90 7.75
CA ILE A 20 6.82 6.24 7.20
C ILE A 20 6.66 6.85 5.81
N THR A 21 7.61 7.72 5.44
CA THR A 21 7.62 8.43 4.17
C THR A 21 8.88 8.08 3.39
N ASP A 22 8.73 7.73 2.10
CA ASP A 22 9.83 7.49 1.14
C ASP A 22 10.98 6.62 1.68
N VAL A 23 10.60 5.53 2.33
CA VAL A 23 11.50 4.64 3.05
C VAL A 23 12.10 3.55 2.15
N ASP A 24 13.28 3.07 2.54
CA ASP A 24 13.87 1.83 2.04
C ASP A 24 13.85 0.76 3.15
N PHE A 25 13.27 -0.40 2.83
CA PHE A 25 13.14 -1.55 3.74
C PHE A 25 14.36 -2.48 3.74
N THR A 26 15.38 -2.24 2.91
CA THR A 26 16.60 -3.09 2.85
C THR A 26 17.25 -3.28 4.21
N LYS A 27 17.31 -2.21 5.02
CA LYS A 27 17.90 -2.18 6.35
C LYS A 27 16.92 -2.45 7.49
N ALA A 28 15.63 -2.59 7.19
CA ALA A 28 14.63 -2.86 8.21
C ALA A 28 14.86 -4.26 8.80
N PRO A 29 14.89 -4.44 10.13
CA PRO A 29 14.81 -5.76 10.74
C PRO A 29 13.39 -6.33 10.58
N THR A 30 13.23 -7.61 10.90
CA THR A 30 11.89 -8.19 11.03
C THR A 30 11.22 -7.63 12.29
N MET A 31 10.04 -7.04 12.12
CA MET A 31 9.24 -6.39 13.15
C MET A 31 7.83 -7.00 13.19
N ALA A 32 7.72 -8.16 13.83
CA ALA A 32 6.47 -8.93 13.91
C ALA A 32 5.36 -8.25 14.75
N SER A 33 5.69 -7.23 15.55
CA SER A 33 4.70 -6.44 16.29
C SER A 33 3.86 -5.54 15.38
N ILE A 34 4.39 -5.16 14.20
CA ILE A 34 3.73 -4.25 13.27
C ILE A 34 2.62 -4.99 12.55
N THR A 35 1.39 -4.52 12.76
CA THR A 35 0.17 -5.04 12.13
C THR A 35 -0.44 -4.05 11.15
N HIS A 36 -0.07 -2.76 11.25
CA HIS A 36 -0.54 -1.68 10.39
C HIS A 36 0.63 -0.84 9.90
N LEU A 37 0.79 -0.73 8.58
CA LEU A 37 1.83 0.05 7.92
C LEU A 37 1.18 1.12 7.05
N GLY A 38 1.54 2.38 7.28
CA GLY A 38 1.26 3.49 6.38
C GLY A 38 2.51 3.96 5.69
N LEU A 39 2.43 4.05 4.37
CA LEU A 39 3.50 4.51 3.50
C LEU A 39 3.03 5.72 2.72
N ALA A 40 3.60 6.88 2.99
CA ALA A 40 3.51 8.02 2.08
C ALA A 40 4.70 7.97 1.13
N THR A 41 4.48 8.03 -0.18
CA THR A 41 5.60 7.86 -1.11
C THR A 41 5.45 8.60 -2.43
N SER A 42 6.59 9.08 -2.91
CA SER A 42 6.84 9.62 -4.25
C SER A 42 7.67 8.67 -5.13
N ARG A 43 7.95 7.45 -4.64
CA ARG A 43 8.89 6.51 -5.24
C ARG A 43 8.19 5.28 -5.80
N SER A 44 8.68 4.79 -6.93
CA SER A 44 8.19 3.56 -7.58
C SER A 44 9.08 2.34 -7.34
N ASP A 45 10.23 2.51 -6.69
CA ASP A 45 11.23 1.46 -6.43
C ASP A 45 11.06 0.78 -5.07
N ILE A 46 9.88 0.90 -4.46
CA ILE A 46 9.58 0.26 -3.18
C ILE A 46 9.54 -1.26 -3.36
N ARG A 47 10.40 -1.94 -2.62
CA ARG A 47 10.54 -3.40 -2.60
C ARG A 47 9.48 -4.04 -1.71
N PHE A 48 8.27 -4.22 -2.24
CA PHE A 48 7.15 -4.85 -1.53
C PHE A 48 7.40 -6.33 -1.18
N ASP A 49 8.33 -7.00 -1.85
CA ASP A 49 8.84 -8.30 -1.44
C ASP A 49 9.47 -8.26 -0.04
N LEU A 50 10.23 -7.21 0.26
CA LEU A 50 10.79 -7.02 1.60
C LEU A 50 9.70 -6.69 2.62
N VAL A 51 8.63 -6.00 2.25
CA VAL A 51 7.54 -5.66 3.20
C VAL A 51 6.95 -6.92 3.84
N ALA A 52 6.74 -7.99 3.07
CA ALA A 52 6.25 -9.26 3.60
C ALA A 52 7.23 -9.92 4.57
N ASP A 53 8.54 -9.90 4.25
CA ASP A 53 9.58 -10.48 5.09
C ASP A 53 9.83 -9.68 6.38
N ARG A 54 9.69 -8.36 6.31
CA ARG A 54 9.95 -7.45 7.45
C ARG A 54 8.76 -7.32 8.37
N PHE A 55 7.54 -7.44 7.86
CA PHE A 55 6.30 -7.30 8.65
C PHE A 55 5.40 -8.52 8.44
N PRO A 56 5.78 -9.71 8.95
CA PRO A 56 5.09 -10.96 8.66
C PRO A 56 3.65 -11.03 9.20
N ASN A 57 3.32 -10.18 10.18
CA ASN A 57 1.98 -10.10 10.78
C ASN A 57 1.17 -8.89 10.28
N LEU A 58 1.61 -8.26 9.19
CA LEU A 58 0.93 -7.10 8.65
C LEU A 58 -0.45 -7.49 8.12
N GLY A 59 -1.49 -6.91 8.70
CA GLY A 59 -2.88 -7.10 8.27
C GLY A 59 -3.46 -5.88 7.54
N GLN A 60 -2.76 -4.75 7.59
CA GLN A 60 -3.19 -3.54 6.89
C GLN A 60 -2.01 -2.77 6.32
N LEU A 61 -2.11 -2.45 5.03
CA LEU A 61 -1.20 -1.58 4.31
C LEU A 61 -1.97 -0.38 3.76
N ARG A 62 -1.56 0.82 4.15
CA ARG A 62 -2.02 2.08 3.57
C ARG A 62 -0.92 2.68 2.72
N ILE A 63 -1.21 2.98 1.46
CA ILE A 63 -0.32 3.68 0.55
C ILE A 63 -0.94 5.04 0.22
N THR A 64 -0.17 6.11 0.42
CA THR A 64 -0.53 7.47 0.05
C THR A 64 0.47 7.97 -0.99
N ALA A 65 0.01 8.15 -2.22
CA ALA A 65 0.86 8.63 -3.31
C ALA A 65 1.03 10.16 -3.25
N LEU A 66 2.29 10.60 -3.22
CA LEU A 66 2.68 12.01 -3.27
C LEU A 66 2.99 12.47 -4.72
N SER A 67 3.30 11.51 -5.60
CA SER A 67 3.47 11.66 -7.06
C SER A 67 2.90 10.43 -7.77
N ASP A 68 3.02 10.35 -9.09
CA ASP A 68 2.73 9.11 -9.82
C ASP A 68 3.72 8.02 -9.38
N VAL A 69 3.18 6.89 -8.95
CA VAL A 69 3.95 5.75 -8.44
C VAL A 69 3.47 4.45 -9.05
N ALA A 70 4.41 3.60 -9.44
CA ALA A 70 4.15 2.23 -9.86
C ALA A 70 4.60 1.27 -8.76
N CYS A 71 3.82 0.21 -8.51
CA CYS A 71 4.18 -0.82 -7.54
C CYS A 71 3.64 -2.19 -7.92
N ASP A 72 4.40 -3.25 -7.60
CA ASP A 72 3.92 -4.64 -7.67
C ASP A 72 3.56 -5.13 -6.27
N LEU A 73 2.29 -5.47 -6.09
CA LEU A 73 1.74 -5.96 -4.82
C LEU A 73 1.61 -7.48 -4.78
N THR A 74 2.03 -8.18 -5.84
CA THR A 74 2.09 -9.65 -5.85
C THR A 74 2.82 -10.21 -4.63
N PRO A 75 3.97 -9.67 -4.18
CA PRO A 75 4.72 -10.26 -3.07
C PRO A 75 3.98 -10.22 -1.73
N ILE A 76 3.17 -9.18 -1.48
CA ILE A 76 2.46 -9.02 -0.21
C ILE A 76 1.17 -9.84 -0.13
N ARG A 77 0.78 -10.54 -1.20
CA ARG A 77 -0.37 -11.47 -1.20
C ARG A 77 -0.15 -12.67 -0.28
N SER A 78 1.11 -13.02 0.02
CA SER A 78 1.43 -14.10 0.95
C SER A 78 0.93 -13.83 2.38
N LEU A 79 0.64 -12.57 2.70
CA LEU A 79 0.09 -12.15 3.97
C LEU A 79 -1.43 -12.37 3.97
N ALA A 80 -1.88 -13.28 4.82
CA ALA A 80 -3.30 -13.58 4.98
C ALA A 80 -4.07 -12.35 5.47
N ASP A 81 -5.33 -12.20 5.02
CA ASP A 81 -6.27 -11.16 5.47
C ASP A 81 -5.80 -9.70 5.33
N MET A 82 -4.86 -9.44 4.42
CA MET A 82 -4.35 -8.10 4.14
C MET A 82 -5.44 -7.16 3.62
N ARG A 83 -5.59 -6.00 4.27
CA ARG A 83 -6.40 -4.88 3.77
C ARG A 83 -5.53 -3.79 3.17
N LEU A 84 -5.87 -3.38 1.95
CA LEU A 84 -5.16 -2.39 1.18
C LEU A 84 -5.96 -1.08 1.11
N PHE A 85 -5.31 0.02 1.48
CA PHE A 85 -5.90 1.35 1.43
C PHE A 85 -5.03 2.27 0.57
N PHE A 86 -5.57 2.73 -0.55
CA PHE A 86 -4.88 3.61 -1.48
C PHE A 86 -5.45 5.02 -1.39
N TYR A 87 -4.58 5.99 -1.16
CA TYR A 87 -4.91 7.42 -1.13
C TYR A 87 -4.17 8.13 -2.26
N ASN A 88 -4.87 9.03 -2.95
CA ASN A 88 -4.52 9.50 -4.28
C ASN A 88 -4.37 8.33 -5.25
N ALA A 89 -5.36 7.43 -5.23
CA ALA A 89 -5.36 6.19 -6.00
C ALA A 89 -5.26 6.42 -7.52
N ASP A 90 -5.66 7.59 -8.00
CA ASP A 90 -5.49 8.04 -9.39
C ASP A 90 -4.02 8.17 -9.81
N ARG A 91 -3.09 8.26 -8.84
CA ARG A 91 -1.64 8.33 -9.05
C ARG A 91 -0.92 7.01 -8.79
N ILE A 92 -1.66 5.94 -8.50
CA ILE A 92 -1.08 4.63 -8.14
C ILE A 92 -1.34 3.64 -9.27
N HIS A 93 -0.27 3.26 -9.95
CA HIS A 93 -0.24 2.22 -10.97
C HIS A 93 0.20 0.89 -10.33
N ALA A 94 -0.73 0.23 -9.63
CA ALA A 94 -0.46 -1.03 -8.94
C ALA A 94 -0.75 -2.25 -9.84
N SER A 95 0.18 -3.22 -9.86
CA SER A 95 -0.03 -4.55 -10.41
C SER A 95 -0.20 -5.58 -9.29
N GLY A 96 -0.80 -6.74 -9.60
CA GLY A 96 -1.05 -7.80 -8.61
C GLY A 96 -2.33 -7.60 -7.79
N LEU A 97 -3.05 -6.49 -7.99
CA LEU A 97 -4.34 -6.22 -7.34
C LEU A 97 -5.41 -7.24 -7.71
N GLU A 98 -5.34 -7.80 -8.92
CA GLU A 98 -6.26 -8.84 -9.40
C GLU A 98 -6.24 -10.12 -8.57
N LYS A 99 -5.25 -10.27 -7.67
CA LYS A 99 -5.08 -11.42 -6.79
C LYS A 99 -5.67 -11.21 -5.39
N PHE A 100 -6.21 -10.02 -5.10
CA PHE A 100 -6.88 -9.67 -3.85
C PHE A 100 -8.40 -9.66 -4.05
N ASN A 101 -9.15 -9.92 -2.97
CA ASN A 101 -10.59 -9.72 -2.99
C ASN A 101 -10.88 -8.21 -3.09
N PRO A 102 -11.76 -7.74 -4.00
CA PRO A 102 -12.17 -6.33 -4.06
C PRO A 102 -12.59 -5.72 -2.72
N GLU A 103 -13.19 -6.49 -1.80
CA GLU A 103 -13.58 -6.03 -0.46
C GLU A 103 -12.39 -5.69 0.45
N GLN A 104 -11.21 -6.24 0.14
CA GLN A 104 -9.97 -5.94 0.85
C GLN A 104 -9.32 -4.64 0.36
N ILE A 105 -9.79 -4.08 -0.76
CA ILE A 105 -9.19 -2.92 -1.40
C ILE A 105 -10.10 -1.70 -1.23
N THR A 106 -9.56 -0.64 -0.65
CA THR A 106 -10.21 0.67 -0.58
C THR A 106 -9.40 1.69 -1.37
N LEU A 107 -10.04 2.35 -2.34
CA LEU A 107 -9.45 3.40 -3.17
C LEU A 107 -10.03 4.77 -2.80
N SER A 108 -9.15 5.76 -2.62
CA SER A 108 -9.50 7.15 -2.34
C SER A 108 -8.69 8.10 -3.25
N PRO A 109 -9.34 9.00 -4.01
CA PRO A 109 -10.79 9.07 -4.21
C PRO A 109 -11.33 7.79 -4.86
N ARG A 110 -12.59 7.45 -4.62
CA ARG A 110 -13.21 6.30 -5.30
C ARG A 110 -13.23 6.56 -6.81
N PRO A 111 -12.93 5.55 -7.66
CA PRO A 111 -13.09 5.69 -9.11
C PRO A 111 -14.50 6.21 -9.42
N ARG A 112 -14.58 7.27 -10.22
CA ARG A 112 -15.89 7.77 -10.68
C ARG A 112 -16.52 6.69 -11.55
N PRO A 113 -17.78 6.30 -11.31
CA PRO A 113 -18.51 5.46 -12.26
C PRO A 113 -18.51 6.18 -13.61
N THR A 114 -18.06 5.53 -14.68
CA THR A 114 -18.22 6.06 -16.03
C THR A 114 -19.72 6.21 -16.29
N GLN A 115 -20.18 7.46 -16.35
CA GLN A 115 -21.57 7.77 -16.66
C GLN A 115 -21.85 7.24 -18.09
N PRO A 116 -22.80 6.32 -18.30
CA PRO A 116 -23.13 5.90 -19.65
C PRO A 116 -23.59 7.12 -20.43
N HIS A 117 -22.91 7.36 -21.55
CA HIS A 117 -23.20 8.44 -22.48
C HIS A 117 -24.66 8.29 -22.92
N ALA A 118 -25.54 9.19 -22.48
CA ALA A 118 -26.90 9.24 -23.00
C ALA A 118 -26.79 9.53 -24.50
N MET A 119 -27.24 8.59 -25.33
CA MET A 119 -27.32 8.79 -26.77
C MET A 119 -28.22 10.00 -27.06
N PRO A 120 -27.88 10.85 -28.04
CA PRO A 120 -28.75 11.93 -28.46
C PRO A 120 -30.08 11.32 -28.96
N GLN A 121 -31.19 11.75 -28.38
CA GLN A 121 -32.50 11.44 -28.95
C GLN A 121 -32.64 12.23 -30.25
N ASP A 122 -32.71 11.52 -31.36
CA ASP A 122 -33.10 12.06 -32.66
C ASP A 122 -34.44 12.79 -32.52
N ALA A 123 -34.43 14.09 -32.79
CA ALA A 123 -35.65 14.85 -33.03
C ALA A 123 -36.02 14.69 -34.51
N SER A 124 -37.11 13.96 -34.76
CA SER A 124 -37.83 13.94 -36.04
C SER A 124 -38.68 15.20 -36.22
#